data_AF-A0A7V6XK43-F1
#
_entry.id   AF-A0A7V6XK43-F1
#
_cell.length_a   1.000
_cell.length_b   1.000
_cell.length_c   1.000
_cell.angle_alpha   90.00
_cell.angle_beta   90.00
_cell.angle_gamma   90.00
#
_symmetry.space_group_name_H-M   'P 1'
#
loop_
_entity.id
_entity.type
_entity.pdbx_description
1 polymer ?
#
loop_
_entity_poly.entity_id
_entity_poly.type
_entity_poly.pdbx_seq_one_letter_code
_entity_poly.pdbx_strand_id
1 'polypeptide(L)'
;MGISIKRGDNIIPPTKRLVISVLGEDRVGIIAAVSNVLADHNVNILDINQTLLQEFFAMIMLADVSDCTVSYEKLKDALVIKGEEIGVRIDVQDEDVFRFMHRI
;
A
#
# COMPACT_ATOMS: atom_id res chain seq x y z
N MET A 1 47.44 -18.30 -7.09
CA MET A 1 47.14 -17.70 -5.77
C MET A 1 45.85 -16.92 -5.93
N GLY A 2 44.77 -17.30 -5.23
CA GLY A 2 43.57 -16.46 -5.03
C GLY A 2 42.48 -16.46 -6.13
N ILE A 3 41.49 -17.33 -5.94
CA ILE A 3 40.12 -17.28 -6.50
C ILE A 3 39.28 -16.23 -5.73
N SER A 4 38.31 -15.55 -6.37
CA SER A 4 36.89 -15.49 -5.94
C SER A 4 36.02 -14.51 -6.75
N ILE A 5 34.82 -14.99 -7.09
CA ILE A 5 33.69 -14.34 -7.76
C ILE A 5 32.78 -13.65 -6.72
N LYS A 6 32.19 -12.49 -7.04
CA LYS A 6 30.90 -11.99 -6.50
C LYS A 6 30.17 -11.33 -7.69
N ARG A 7 29.04 -11.79 -8.28
CA ARG A 7 27.70 -12.23 -7.83
C ARG A 7 26.95 -11.18 -6.99
N GLY A 8 25.83 -10.69 -7.54
CA GLY A 8 24.91 -9.66 -6.96
C GLY A 8 25.46 -8.26 -7.24
N ASP A 9 24.76 -7.32 -7.86
CA ASP A 9 23.44 -6.83 -7.45
C ASP A 9 22.64 -6.34 -8.67
N ASN A 10 21.50 -6.98 -8.93
CA ASN A 10 20.41 -6.31 -9.62
C ASN A 10 19.93 -5.23 -8.65
N ILE A 11 20.38 -3.98 -8.85
CA ILE A 11 19.80 -2.82 -8.18
C ILE A 11 18.40 -2.68 -8.77
N ILE A 12 17.44 -3.37 -8.16
CA ILE A 12 16.02 -3.14 -8.42
C ILE A 12 15.80 -1.71 -7.91
N PRO A 13 15.44 -0.75 -8.78
CA PRO A 13 15.17 0.61 -8.32
C PRO A 13 14.10 0.55 -7.22
N PRO A 14 14.17 1.40 -6.18
CA PRO A 14 13.16 1.42 -5.14
C PRO A 14 11.80 1.59 -5.82
N THR A 15 10.96 0.57 -5.72
CA THR A 15 9.64 0.63 -6.32
C THR A 15 8.82 1.60 -5.49
N LYS A 16 8.42 2.73 -6.08
CA LYS A 16 7.54 3.72 -5.45
C LYS A 16 6.10 3.21 -5.38
N ARG A 17 5.92 2.03 -4.78
CA ARG A 17 4.63 1.36 -4.69
C ARG A 17 4.30 1.02 -3.25
N LEU A 18 3.03 1.20 -2.92
CA LEU A 18 2.49 0.91 -1.61
C LEU A 18 1.45 -0.20 -1.69
N VAL A 19 1.47 -1.06 -0.69
CA VAL A 19 0.37 -1.98 -0.38
C VAL A 19 -0.42 -1.36 0.77
N ILE A 20 -1.71 -1.14 0.52
CA ILE A 20 -2.66 -0.57 1.48
C ILE A 20 -3.66 -1.66 1.84
N SER A 21 -3.77 -1.97 3.12
CA SER A 21 -4.71 -2.95 3.65
C SER A 21 -5.78 -2.24 4.47
N VAL A 22 -7.05 -2.57 4.22
CA VAL A 22 -8.19 -2.01 4.93
C VAL A 22 -9.01 -3.15 5.54
N LEU A 23 -9.33 -3.02 6.82
CA LEU A 23 -10.12 -4.00 7.57
C LEU A 23 -11.13 -3.29 8.47
N GLY A 24 -12.41 -3.66 8.40
CA GLY A 24 -13.43 -3.14 9.30
C GLY A 24 -14.80 -3.77 9.04
N GLU A 25 -15.84 -3.30 9.73
CA GLU A 25 -17.21 -3.71 9.42
C GLU A 25 -17.65 -3.15 8.06
N ASP A 26 -18.35 -3.96 7.27
CA ASP A 26 -18.81 -3.54 5.94
C ASP A 26 -19.77 -2.34 6.04
N ARG A 27 -19.44 -1.27 5.32
CA ARG A 27 -20.28 -0.08 5.20
C ARG A 27 -20.10 0.57 3.84
N VAL A 28 -21.16 1.22 3.38
CA VAL A 28 -21.12 2.02 2.16
C VAL A 28 -20.09 3.14 2.32
N GLY A 29 -19.21 3.28 1.32
CA GLY A 29 -18.31 4.42 1.20
C GLY A 29 -16.83 4.17 1.55
N ILE A 30 -16.45 2.96 2.01
CA ILE A 30 -15.04 2.66 2.34
C ILE A 30 -14.12 2.90 1.12
N ILE A 31 -14.45 2.29 -0.03
CA ILE A 31 -13.65 2.43 -1.25
C ILE A 31 -13.59 3.89 -1.71
N ALA A 32 -14.72 4.59 -1.68
CA ALA A 32 -14.80 5.99 -2.07
C ALA A 32 -13.91 6.87 -1.17
N ALA A 33 -13.95 6.65 0.15
CA ALA A 33 -13.14 7.39 1.09
C ALA A 33 -11.64 7.19 0.84
N VAL A 34 -11.20 5.94 0.66
CA VAL A 34 -9.78 5.62 0.44
C VAL A 34 -9.32 6.12 -0.92
N SER A 35 -10.08 5.85 -1.99
CA SER A 35 -9.74 6.32 -3.34
C SER A 35 -9.71 7.83 -3.47
N ASN A 36 -10.59 8.56 -2.77
CA ASN A 36 -10.52 10.03 -2.72
C ASN A 36 -9.23 10.52 -2.07
N VAL A 37 -8.82 9.93 -0.93
CA VAL A 37 -7.53 10.30 -0.31
C VAL A 37 -6.37 10.05 -1.28
N LEU A 38 -6.37 8.93 -2.01
CA LEU A 38 -5.33 8.65 -3.01
C LEU A 38 -5.37 9.66 -4.16
N ALA A 39 -6.55 9.96 -4.70
CA ALA A 39 -6.73 10.90 -5.81
C ALA A 39 -6.31 12.33 -5.42
N ASP A 40 -6.67 12.80 -4.24
CA ASP A 40 -6.31 14.13 -3.71
C ASP A 40 -4.78 14.32 -3.60
N HIS A 41 -4.05 13.21 -3.44
CA HIS A 41 -2.59 13.20 -3.34
C HIS A 41 -1.89 12.76 -4.63
N ASN A 42 -2.61 12.64 -5.74
CA ASN A 42 -2.09 12.21 -7.05
C ASN A 42 -1.44 10.82 -7.01
N VAL A 43 -2.05 9.89 -6.29
CA VAL A 43 -1.61 8.50 -6.19
C VAL A 43 -2.46 7.64 -7.12
N ASN A 44 -1.80 6.86 -7.97
CA ASN A 44 -2.48 5.99 -8.92
C ASN A 44 -2.75 4.62 -8.30
N ILE A 45 -3.95 4.07 -8.51
CA ILE A 45 -4.31 2.72 -8.06
C ILE A 45 -3.94 1.74 -9.18
N LEU A 46 -3.03 0.81 -8.90
CA LEU A 46 -2.58 -0.21 -9.85
C LEU A 46 -3.45 -1.46 -9.80
N ASP A 47 -3.84 -1.87 -8.60
CA ASP A 47 -4.68 -3.06 -8.37
C ASP A 47 -5.50 -2.90 -7.09
N ILE A 48 -6.66 -3.52 -7.06
CA ILE A 48 -7.58 -3.53 -5.92
C ILE A 48 -8.24 -4.91 -5.83
N ASN A 49 -8.09 -5.54 -4.68
CA ASN A 49 -8.77 -6.79 -4.35
C ASN A 49 -9.54 -6.61 -3.05
N GLN A 50 -10.81 -6.99 -3.05
CA GLN A 50 -11.68 -6.91 -1.89
C GLN A 50 -12.39 -8.23 -1.66
N THR A 51 -12.72 -8.50 -0.41
CA THR A 51 -13.53 -9.65 -0.03
C THR A 51 -14.36 -9.32 1.21
N LEU A 52 -15.52 -9.96 1.30
CA LEU A 52 -16.30 -9.98 2.52
C LEU A 52 -15.88 -11.21 3.33
N LEU A 53 -15.46 -10.98 4.57
CA LEU A 53 -15.10 -11.99 5.56
C LEU A 53 -16.20 -12.01 6.62
N GLN A 54 -17.28 -12.75 6.35
CA GLN A 54 -18.51 -12.69 7.15
C GLN A 54 -19.08 -11.27 7.17
N GLU A 55 -19.11 -10.61 8.33
CA GLU A 55 -19.60 -9.24 8.53
C GLU A 55 -18.49 -8.19 8.33
N PHE A 56 -17.24 -8.63 8.11
CA PHE A 56 -16.09 -7.75 7.91
C PHE A 56 -15.81 -7.50 6.43
N PHE A 57 -15.52 -6.26 6.10
CA PHE A 57 -14.93 -5.83 4.85
C PHE A 57 -13.40 -5.89 4.95
N ALA A 58 -12.77 -6.57 3.99
CA ALA A 58 -11.33 -6.60 3.83
C ALA A 58 -10.96 -6.19 2.40
N MET A 59 -9.99 -5.29 2.27
CA MET A 59 -9.51 -4.82 0.98
C MET A 59 -7.99 -4.64 1.00
N ILE A 60 -7.35 -4.99 -0.10
CA ILE A 60 -5.94 -4.73 -0.36
C ILE A 60 -5.85 -3.94 -1.67
N MET A 61 -5.05 -2.88 -1.65
CA MET A 61 -4.77 -2.05 -2.83
C MET A 61 -3.27 -2.00 -3.07
N LEU A 62 -2.87 -2.10 -4.33
CA LEU A 62 -1.54 -1.75 -4.79
C LEU A 62 -1.61 -0.36 -5.42
N ALA A 63 -0.80 0.56 -4.93
CA ALA A 63 -0.79 1.95 -5.38
C ALA A 63 0.60 2.39 -5.84
N ASP A 64 0.66 3.20 -6.89
CA ASP A 64 1.87 3.86 -7.38
C ASP A 64 1.93 5.30 -6.85
N VAL A 65 2.96 5.58 -6.04
CA VAL A 65 3.20 6.88 -5.43
C VAL A 65 4.29 7.68 -6.15
N SER A 66 4.59 7.33 -7.41
CA SER A 66 5.62 8.01 -8.20
C SER A 66 5.42 9.50 -8.35
N ASP A 67 4.16 9.91 -8.49
CA ASP A 67 3.72 11.30 -8.71
C ASP A 67 3.00 11.89 -7.49
N CYS A 68 3.16 11.26 -6.31
CA CYS A 68 2.51 11.70 -5.08
C CYS A 68 2.93 13.14 -4.72
N THR A 69 1.96 13.98 -4.38
CA THR A 69 2.19 15.41 -4.08
C THR A 69 2.71 15.66 -2.67
N VAL A 70 2.72 14.64 -1.80
CA VAL A 70 3.14 14.73 -0.40
C VAL A 70 4.18 13.67 -0.04
N SER A 71 4.80 13.81 1.14
CA SER A 71 5.68 12.78 1.66
C SER A 71 4.91 11.50 2.01
N TYR A 72 5.62 10.37 1.98
CA TYR A 72 5.07 9.07 2.39
C TYR A 72 4.41 9.11 3.77
N GLU A 73 5.06 9.71 4.77
CA GLU A 73 4.52 9.86 6.12
C GLU A 73 3.17 10.61 6.12
N LYS A 74 3.07 11.71 5.36
CA LYS A 74 1.82 12.47 5.26
C LYS A 74 0.70 11.69 4.59
N LEU A 75 1.00 10.95 3.52
CA LEU A 75 0.01 10.09 2.85
C LEU A 75 -0.48 9.00 3.81
N LYS A 76 0.45 8.36 4.52
CA LYS A 76 0.14 7.34 5.52
C LYS A 76 -0.75 7.90 6.64
N ASP A 77 -0.38 9.06 7.19
CA ASP A 77 -1.17 9.72 8.23
C ASP A 77 -2.57 10.07 7.73
N ALA A 78 -2.69 10.61 6.51
CA ALA A 78 -3.98 10.93 5.90
C ALA A 78 -4.88 9.69 5.73
N LEU A 79 -4.30 8.56 5.33
CA LEU A 79 -5.01 7.29 5.21
C LEU A 79 -5.44 6.74 6.59
N VAL A 80 -4.56 6.79 7.59
CA VAL A 80 -4.88 6.33 8.96
C VAL A 80 -6.00 7.17 9.55
N ILE A 81 -5.90 8.50 9.47
CA ILE A 81 -6.93 9.43 9.95
C ILE A 81 -8.26 9.15 9.23
N LYS A 82 -8.24 8.97 7.90
CA LYS A 82 -9.45 8.64 7.15
C LYS A 82 -10.06 7.31 7.60
N GLY A 83 -9.21 6.32 7.90
CA GLY A 83 -9.62 5.04 8.46
C GLY A 83 -10.38 5.19 9.76
N GLU A 84 -9.82 5.95 10.71
CA GLU A 84 -10.46 6.25 12.00
C GLU A 84 -11.81 6.95 11.81
N GLU A 85 -11.89 7.94 10.93
CA GLU A 85 -13.14 8.67 10.62
C GLU A 85 -14.25 7.75 10.08
N ILE A 86 -13.89 6.79 9.23
CA ILE A 86 -14.84 5.84 8.64
C ILE A 86 -14.91 4.52 9.40
N GLY A 87 -14.32 4.43 10.59
CA GLY A 87 -14.38 3.27 11.48
C GLY A 87 -13.80 1.98 10.88
N VAL A 88 -12.71 2.09 10.12
CA VAL A 88 -11.93 0.96 9.60
C VAL A 88 -10.46 1.13 9.98
N ARG A 89 -9.74 0.03 10.07
CA ARG A 89 -8.29 0.03 10.21
C ARG A 89 -7.65 0.10 8.83
N ILE A 90 -6.70 1.00 8.64
CA ILE A 90 -5.88 1.11 7.43
C ILE A 90 -4.41 0.93 7.79
N ASP A 91 -3.75 -0.05 7.18
CA ASP A 91 -2.32 -0.27 7.27
C ASP A 91 -1.67 0.01 5.90
N VAL A 92 -0.51 0.67 5.90
CA VAL A 92 0.23 1.04 4.70
C VAL A 92 1.66 0.51 4.79
N GLN A 93 2.12 -0.18 3.75
CA GLN A 93 3.43 -0.80 3.67
C GLN A 93 4.07 -0.56 2.31
N ASP A 94 5.39 -0.44 2.26
CA ASP A 94 6.12 -0.42 0.99
C ASP A 94 6.05 -1.80 0.31
N GLU A 95 5.81 -1.84 -1.00
CA GLU A 95 5.78 -3.09 -1.78
C GLU A 95 7.09 -3.89 -1.61
N ASP A 96 8.21 -3.19 -1.43
CA ASP A 96 9.51 -3.80 -1.26
C ASP A 96 9.58 -4.73 -0.04
N VAL A 97 8.85 -4.45 1.04
CA VAL A 97 8.76 -5.35 2.22
C VAL A 97 8.26 -6.75 1.82
N PHE A 98 7.28 -6.83 0.91
CA PHE A 98 6.77 -8.11 0.41
C PHE A 98 7.73 -8.78 -0.57
N ARG A 99 8.43 -7.98 -1.39
CA ARG A 99 9.44 -8.49 -2.34
C ARG A 99 10.58 -9.22 -1.63
N PHE A 100 10.94 -8.79 -0.41
CA PHE A 100 11.97 -9.45 0.40
C PHE A 100 11.51 -10.77 1.03
N MET A 101 10.21 -10.99 1.25
CA MET A 101 9.69 -12.24 1.81
C MET A 101 9.73 -13.41 0.82
N HIS A 102 9.64 -13.14 -0.49
CA HIS A 102 9.71 -14.15 -1.55
C HIS A 102 11.14 -14.50 -2.01
N ARG A 103 12.17 -14.08 -1.26
CA ARG A 103 13.60 -14.31 -1.59
C ARG A 103 14.25 -15.49 -0.84
N ILE A 104 13.46 -16.50 -0.47
CA ILE A 104 13.95 -17.76 0.13
C ILE A 104 14.00 -18.87 -0.91
#